data_AF-A0A1G5EGD5-F1
#
_entry.id   AF-A0A1G5EGD5-F1
#
_cell.length_a   1.000
_cell.length_b   1.000
_cell.length_c   1.000
_cell.angle_alpha   90.00
_cell.angle_beta   90.00
_cell.angle_gamma   90.00
#
_symmetry.space_group_name_H-M   'P 1'
#
loop_
_entity.id
_entity.type
_entity.pdbx_description
1 polymer ?
#
loop_
_entity_poly.entity_id
_entity_poly.type
_entity_poly.pdbx_seq_one_letter_code
_entity_poly.pdbx_strand_id
1 'polypeptide(L)'
;MAFTYQSVVDLARLPLNDLDKTRYSDATLLAFANHGMLQVLKRRPDLFVGQFASLPDAEKVLADTFPLPAGYVQTVADYVTARAEMTDDEHVNSGRAAAFGQLFGAEAQP
;
A
#
# COMPACT_ATOMS: atom_id res chain seq x y z
N MET A 1 11.44 3.14 16.01
CA MET A 1 11.55 3.86 14.73
C MET A 1 10.16 3.99 14.15
N ALA A 2 9.81 5.14 13.58
CA ALA A 2 8.56 5.29 12.85
C ALA A 2 8.70 4.65 11.46
N PHE A 3 7.68 3.94 11.00
CA PHE A 3 7.64 3.44 9.63
C PHE A 3 7.39 4.60 8.66
N THR A 4 7.88 4.47 7.43
CA THR A 4 7.66 5.45 6.37
C THR A 4 6.97 4.80 5.18
N TYR A 5 6.58 5.61 4.19
CA TYR A 5 6.09 5.08 2.92
C TYR A 5 7.14 4.22 2.20
N GLN A 6 8.43 4.49 2.40
CA GLN A 6 9.50 3.60 1.95
C GLN A 6 9.34 2.18 2.52
N SER A 7 9.00 2.04 3.81
CA SER A 7 8.79 0.73 4.43
C SER A 7 7.64 -0.05 3.78
N VAL A 8 6.57 0.63 3.40
CA VAL A 8 5.43 0.02 2.69
C VAL A 8 5.87 -0.48 1.32
N VAL A 9 6.61 0.34 0.57
CA VAL A 9 7.12 -0.02 -0.76
C VAL A 9 8.09 -1.20 -0.66
N ASP A 10 9.03 -1.18 0.28
CA ASP A 10 10.01 -2.24 0.48
C ASP A 10 9.33 -3.58 0.84
N LEU A 11 8.29 -3.55 1.69
CA LEU A 11 7.51 -4.74 2.02
C LEU A 11 6.75 -5.29 0.82
N ALA A 12 6.17 -4.42 -0.02
CA ALA A 12 5.48 -4.84 -1.24
C ALA A 12 6.42 -5.45 -2.27
N ARG A 13 7.71 -5.05 -2.30
CA ARG A 13 8.71 -5.61 -3.22
C ARG A 13 9.05 -7.07 -2.94
N LEU A 14 8.95 -7.52 -1.69
CA LEU A 14 9.23 -8.91 -1.30
C LEU A 14 8.34 -9.92 -2.05
N PRO A 15 7.00 -9.86 -1.96
CA PRO A 15 6.14 -10.78 -2.69
C PRO A 15 6.17 -10.55 -4.20
N LEU A 16 6.44 -9.34 -4.68
CA LEU A 16 6.60 -9.03 -6.10
C LEU A 16 7.88 -9.62 -6.71
N ASN A 17 8.80 -10.11 -5.87
CA ASN A 17 10.15 -10.54 -6.27
C ASN A 17 10.89 -9.44 -7.07
N ASP A 18 10.77 -8.19 -6.61
CA ASP A 18 11.28 -6.98 -7.28
C ASP A 18 12.16 -6.15 -6.31
N LEU A 19 13.07 -6.83 -5.61
CA LEU A 19 14.00 -6.19 -4.66
C LEU A 19 15.12 -5.41 -5.37
N ASP A 20 15.44 -5.80 -6.60
CA ASP A 20 16.41 -5.12 -7.46
C ASP A 20 15.82 -3.90 -8.19
N LYS A 21 14.50 -3.67 -8.05
CA LYS A 21 13.76 -2.54 -8.63
C LYS A 21 13.80 -2.52 -10.16
N THR A 22 13.84 -3.70 -10.77
CA THR A 22 13.88 -3.85 -12.22
C THR A 22 12.49 -3.79 -12.85
N ARG A 23 11.46 -4.28 -12.16
CA ARG A 23 10.09 -4.40 -12.67
C ARG A 23 9.25 -3.14 -12.42
N TYR A 24 9.31 -2.57 -11.21
CA TYR A 24 8.58 -1.36 -10.87
C TYR A 24 9.47 -0.27 -10.28
N SER A 25 9.25 0.96 -10.75
CA SER A 25 9.86 2.14 -10.14
C SER A 25 9.28 2.40 -8.74
N ASP A 26 10.08 3.00 -7.85
CA ASP A 26 9.60 3.41 -6.53
C ASP A 26 8.42 4.40 -6.63
N ALA A 27 8.42 5.27 -7.65
CA ALA A 27 7.33 6.22 -7.89
C ALA A 27 6.00 5.50 -8.21
N THR A 28 6.05 4.40 -8.97
CA THR A 28 4.87 3.61 -9.29
C THR A 28 4.30 2.93 -8.04
N LEU A 29 5.14 2.29 -7.24
CA LEU A 29 4.70 1.61 -6.02
C LEU A 29 4.21 2.60 -4.95
N LEU A 30 4.85 3.77 -4.85
CA LEU A 30 4.38 4.86 -3.98
C LEU A 30 2.98 5.36 -4.39
N ALA A 31 2.71 5.53 -5.68
CA ALA A 31 1.38 5.93 -6.15
C ALA A 31 0.31 4.90 -5.72
N PHE A 32 0.63 3.60 -5.81
CA PHE A 32 -0.25 2.56 -5.29
C PHE A 32 -0.40 2.61 -3.76
N ALA A 33 0.66 2.89 -3.01
CA ALA A 33 0.59 3.02 -1.56
C ALA A 33 -0.32 4.19 -1.14
N ASN A 34 -0.18 5.33 -1.80
CA ASN A 34 -1.02 6.51 -1.64
C ASN A 34 -2.49 6.20 -1.94
N HIS A 35 -2.77 5.48 -3.03
CA HIS A 35 -4.12 5.04 -3.35
C HIS A 35 -4.67 4.03 -2.34
N GLY A 36 -3.83 3.12 -1.84
CA GLY A 36 -4.19 2.16 -0.79
C GLY A 36 -4.59 2.89 0.49
N MET A 37 -3.88 3.94 0.84
CA MET A 37 -4.21 4.78 2.00
C MET A 37 -5.57 5.48 1.85
N LEU A 38 -5.92 5.97 0.66
CA LEU A 38 -7.26 6.48 0.38
C LEU A 38 -8.34 5.41 0.50
N GLN A 39 -8.06 4.16 0.10
CA GLN A 39 -9.01 3.06 0.28
C GLN A 39 -9.24 2.74 1.76
N VAL A 40 -8.19 2.76 2.59
CA VAL A 40 -8.32 2.61 4.04
C VAL A 40 -9.13 3.76 4.62
N LEU A 41 -8.84 5.01 4.27
CA LEU A 41 -9.65 6.17 4.71
C LEU A 41 -11.14 6.00 4.37
N LYS A 42 -11.44 5.52 3.15
CA LYS A 42 -12.82 5.31 2.70
C LYS A 42 -13.54 4.20 3.47
N ARG A 43 -12.85 3.10 3.79
CA ARG A 43 -13.45 1.94 4.46
C ARG A 43 -13.43 2.03 5.99
N ARG A 44 -12.42 2.71 6.51
CA ARG A 44 -12.12 2.90 7.93
C ARG A 44 -11.86 4.36 8.28
N PRO A 45 -12.87 5.24 8.10
CA PRO A 45 -12.75 6.64 8.47
C PRO A 45 -12.58 6.85 9.98
N ASP A 46 -12.96 5.85 10.80
CA ASP A 46 -12.78 5.81 12.25
C ASP A 46 -11.30 5.94 12.67
N LEU A 47 -10.37 5.37 11.89
CA LEU A 47 -8.93 5.43 12.18
C LEU A 47 -8.36 6.87 12.11
N PHE A 48 -9.11 7.80 11.52
CA PHE A 48 -8.70 9.18 11.29
C PHE A 48 -9.45 10.18 12.18
N VAL A 49 -10.27 9.69 13.12
CA VAL A 49 -10.96 10.56 14.08
C VAL A 49 -9.93 11.31 14.92
N GLY A 50 -10.04 12.64 14.94
CA GLY A 50 -9.08 13.52 15.62
C GLY A 50 -7.87 13.92 14.78
N GLN A 51 -7.75 13.43 13.53
CA GLN A 51 -6.69 13.77 12.58
C GLN A 51 -7.21 14.47 11.31
N PHE A 52 -8.35 15.15 11.39
CA PHE A 52 -9.02 15.76 10.23
C PHE A 52 -8.20 16.85 9.51
N ALA A 53 -7.21 17.44 10.16
CA ALA A 53 -6.29 18.41 9.55
C ALA A 53 -5.16 17.75 8.74
N SER A 54 -5.03 16.43 8.77
CA SER A 54 -3.94 15.68 8.15
C SER A 54 -4.43 14.38 7.53
N LEU A 55 -5.59 14.43 6.88
CA LEU A 55 -6.13 13.29 6.14
C LEU A 55 -5.22 12.93 4.96
N PRO A 56 -5.14 11.64 4.60
CA PRO A 56 -4.46 11.22 3.37
C PRO A 56 -5.02 11.91 2.13
N ASP A 57 -4.13 12.49 1.33
CA ASP A 57 -4.38 13.27 0.11
C ASP A 57 -3.80 12.59 -1.15
N ALA A 58 -3.14 11.46 -0.98
CA ALA A 58 -2.37 10.74 -1.99
C ALA A 58 -1.13 11.47 -2.54
N GLU A 59 -0.63 12.47 -1.83
CA GLU A 59 0.55 13.25 -2.23
C GLU A 59 1.81 12.95 -1.38
N LYS A 60 1.77 11.87 -0.56
CA LYS A 60 2.91 11.51 0.29
C LYS A 60 4.11 11.02 -0.52
N VAL A 61 5.30 11.33 -0.02
CA VAL A 61 6.59 10.91 -0.56
C VAL A 61 7.20 9.77 0.27
N LEU A 62 8.18 9.05 -0.28
CA LEU A 62 8.78 7.86 0.37
C LEU A 62 9.32 8.13 1.78
N ALA A 63 9.87 9.33 2.01
CA ALA A 63 10.44 9.73 3.29
C ALA A 63 9.39 10.12 4.33
N ASP A 64 8.13 10.34 3.93
CA ASP A 64 7.08 10.73 4.86
C ASP A 64 6.79 9.61 5.85
N THR A 65 6.50 10.00 7.08
CA THR A 65 6.09 9.07 8.13
C THR A 65 4.75 8.45 7.78
N PHE A 66 4.65 7.14 7.97
CA PHE A 66 3.39 6.42 7.79
C PHE A 66 2.41 6.84 8.89
N PRO A 67 1.20 7.34 8.52
CA PRO A 67 0.32 8.04 9.46
C PRO A 67 -0.46 7.10 10.39
N LEU A 68 -0.48 5.79 10.10
CA LEU A 68 -1.21 4.79 10.88
C LEU A 68 -0.28 3.97 11.77
N PRO A 69 -0.82 3.26 12.79
CA PRO A 69 -0.06 2.30 13.56
C PRO A 69 0.64 1.25 12.69
N ALA A 70 1.76 0.73 13.18
CA ALA A 70 2.63 -0.21 12.44
C ALA A 70 1.91 -1.44 11.86
N GLY A 71 0.81 -1.89 12.49
CA GLY A 71 0.02 -3.01 11.99
C GLY A 71 -0.56 -2.77 10.58
N TYR A 72 -0.84 -1.52 10.21
CA TYR A 72 -1.43 -1.19 8.90
C TYR A 72 -0.41 -1.07 7.77
N VAL A 73 0.89 -1.14 8.08
CA VAL A 73 1.96 -1.05 7.06
C VAL A 73 1.85 -2.24 6.10
N GLN A 74 1.67 -3.46 6.63
CA GLN A 74 1.48 -4.65 5.81
C GLN A 74 0.19 -4.58 5.01
N THR A 75 -0.92 -4.12 5.61
CA THR A 75 -2.20 -3.94 4.92
C THR A 75 -2.03 -3.09 3.66
N VAL A 76 -1.36 -1.94 3.75
CA VAL A 76 -1.14 -1.08 2.57
C VAL A 76 -0.16 -1.74 1.60
N ALA A 77 0.87 -2.44 2.08
CA ALA A 77 1.81 -3.18 1.21
C ALA A 77 1.12 -4.30 0.40
N ASP A 78 0.13 -4.98 0.99
CA ASP A 78 -0.69 -6.00 0.30
C ASP A 78 -1.52 -5.35 -0.82
N TYR A 79 -2.09 -4.17 -0.57
CA TYR A 79 -2.77 -3.40 -1.62
C TYR A 79 -1.81 -3.03 -2.76
N VAL A 80 -0.61 -2.56 -2.45
CA VAL A 80 0.41 -2.23 -3.46
C VAL A 80 0.74 -3.45 -4.30
N THR A 81 0.99 -4.59 -3.64
CA THR A 81 1.30 -5.86 -4.29
C THR A 81 0.17 -6.30 -5.22
N ALA A 82 -1.08 -6.23 -4.74
CA ALA A 82 -2.25 -6.57 -5.55
C ALA A 82 -2.35 -5.69 -6.81
N ARG A 83 -2.18 -4.37 -6.68
CA ARG A 83 -2.27 -3.42 -7.82
C ARG A 83 -1.14 -3.59 -8.82
N ALA A 84 0.08 -3.82 -8.35
CA ALA A 84 1.22 -4.12 -9.20
C ALA A 84 0.94 -5.39 -10.03
N GLU A 85 0.56 -6.49 -9.38
CA GLU A 85 0.26 -7.76 -10.05
C GLU A 85 -0.93 -7.70 -11.04
N MET A 86 -1.85 -6.75 -10.87
CA MET A 86 -2.93 -6.51 -11.83
C MET A 86 -2.51 -5.68 -13.06
N THR A 87 -1.43 -4.90 -12.96
CA THR A 87 -1.03 -3.93 -13.98
C THR A 87 -0.12 -4.53 -15.04
N ASP A 88 0.63 -5.58 -14.70
CA ASP A 88 1.66 -6.13 -15.59
C ASP A 88 1.10 -7.19 -16.54
N ASP A 89 0.75 -6.79 -17.76
CA ASP A 89 0.17 -7.64 -18.82
C ASP A 89 1.06 -8.83 -19.25
N GLU A 90 2.39 -8.74 -19.09
CA GLU A 90 3.33 -9.80 -19.50
C GLU A 90 3.57 -10.84 -18.38
N HIS A 91 3.32 -10.45 -17.12
CA HIS A 91 3.50 -11.32 -15.95
C HIS A 91 2.31 -11.30 -14.98
N VAL A 92 1.10 -10.98 -15.45
CA VAL A 92 -0.11 -10.95 -14.59
C VAL A 92 -0.25 -12.32 -13.94
N ASN A 93 -0.16 -12.35 -12.62
CA ASN A 93 -0.57 -13.50 -11.84
C ASN A 93 -1.88 -13.19 -11.13
N SER A 94 -3.00 -13.40 -11.82
CA SER A 94 -4.34 -13.09 -11.32
C SER A 94 -4.65 -13.79 -9.99
N GLY A 95 -4.05 -14.95 -9.73
CA GLY A 95 -4.19 -15.67 -8.45
C GLY A 95 -3.53 -14.93 -7.29
N ARG A 96 -2.30 -14.42 -7.49
CA ARG A 96 -1.61 -13.60 -6.48
C ARG A 96 -2.28 -12.24 -6.28
N ALA A 97 -2.64 -11.56 -7.36
CA ALA A 97 -3.39 -10.30 -7.29
C ALA A 97 -4.68 -10.44 -6.46
N ALA A 98 -5.45 -11.51 -6.69
CA ALA A 98 -6.66 -11.81 -5.93
C ALA A 98 -6.36 -12.10 -4.45
N ALA A 99 -5.33 -12.90 -4.15
CA ALA A 99 -4.96 -13.24 -2.78
C ALA A 99 -4.57 -11.99 -1.95
N PHE A 100 -3.69 -11.14 -2.48
CA PHE A 100 -3.29 -9.90 -1.79
C PHE A 100 -4.43 -8.89 -1.70
N GLY A 101 -5.31 -8.82 -2.71
CA GLY A 101 -6.53 -8.03 -2.65
C GLY A 101 -7.49 -8.50 -1.54
N GLN A 102 -7.56 -9.81 -1.28
CA GLN A 102 -8.35 -10.37 -0.18
C GLN A 102 -7.73 -10.07 1.19
N LEU A 103 -6.40 -10.16 1.35
CA LEU A 103 -5.72 -9.80 2.59
C LEU A 103 -5.97 -8.34 2.97
N PHE A 104 -5.76 -7.41 2.03
CA PHE A 104 -6.13 -6.01 2.19
C PHE A 104 -7.61 -5.84 2.55
N GLY A 105 -8.48 -6.56 1.83
CA GLY A 105 -9.92 -6.50 2.02
C GLY A 105 -10.39 -7.00 3.38
N ALA A 106 -9.71 -7.97 3.98
CA ALA A 106 -10.03 -8.54 5.29
C ALA A 106 -9.64 -7.61 6.43
N GLU A 107 -8.52 -6.91 6.32
CA GLU A 107 -8.05 -6.00 7.38
C GLU A 107 -8.65 -4.60 7.27
N ALA A 108 -9.00 -4.15 6.06
CA ALA A 108 -9.66 -2.86 5.82
C ALA A 108 -11.19 -2.92 5.97
N GLN A 109 -11.73 -3.90 6.70
CA GLN A 109 -13.17 -3.98 7.01
C GLN A 109 -13.56 -2.98 8.10
N PRO A 110 -14.74 -2.34 8.01
CA PRO A 110 -15.26 -1.37 8.98
C PRO A 110 -15.24 -1.89 10.42
#